data_AF-A0A848M0B1-F1
#
_entry.id   AF-A0A848M0B1-F1
#
_cell.length_a   1.000
_cell.length_b   1.000
_cell.length_c   1.000
_cell.angle_alpha   90.00
_cell.angle_beta   90.00
_cell.angle_gamma   90.00
#
_symmetry.space_group_name_H-M   'P 1'
#
loop_
_entity.id
_entity.type
_entity.pdbx_description
1 polymer ?
#
loop_
_entity_poly.entity_id
_entity_poly.type
_entity_poly.pdbx_seq_one_letter_code
_entity_poly.pdbx_strand_id
1 'polypeptide(L)'
;MVPVLSSTALVLHNLGLATGFGGTLFGKIALNPAVKVIDRKEERGQVANAAWNGFNIVNAVSVGTAALTWLIGRAKLTGKEIDTETRGLVIAKDVLLGATLALGAANIFSGASLAAQAPEGAVPAETGDTPSIETPSKARKLMKAIDVMGIVNLAAMAGVIGITALLNMKAGTSSRWAAVTRFLP
;
A
#
# COMPACT_ATOMS: atom_id res chain seq x y z
N MET A 1 -1.71 33.88 -6.24
CA MET A 1 -2.33 32.61 -6.69
C MET A 1 -1.59 31.46 -6.05
N VAL A 2 -2.28 30.62 -5.26
CA VAL A 2 -1.71 29.36 -4.77
C VAL A 2 -1.58 28.44 -5.99
N PRO A 3 -0.43 27.79 -6.25
CA PRO A 3 -0.28 26.92 -7.40
C PRO A 3 -1.28 25.76 -7.30
N VAL A 4 -2.21 25.67 -8.25
CA VAL A 4 -3.29 24.66 -8.31
C VAL A 4 -2.73 23.23 -8.25
N LEU A 5 -1.52 23.01 -8.76
CA LEU A 5 -0.82 21.72 -8.74
C LEU A 5 -0.56 21.19 -7.32
N SER A 6 -0.31 22.02 -6.30
CA SER A 6 0.04 21.53 -4.95
C SER A 6 -1.17 20.98 -4.21
N SER A 7 -2.34 21.62 -4.37
CA SER A 7 -3.58 21.17 -3.71
C SER A 7 -4.12 19.90 -4.36
N THR A 8 -4.11 19.82 -5.69
CA THR A 8 -4.52 18.60 -6.40
C THR A 8 -3.54 17.46 -6.15
N ALA A 9 -2.22 17.70 -6.16
CA ALA A 9 -1.25 16.65 -5.87
C ALA A 9 -1.38 16.11 -4.44
N LEU A 10 -1.58 16.99 -3.45
CA LEU A 10 -1.85 16.60 -2.05
C LEU A 10 -3.12 15.75 -1.94
N VAL A 11 -4.21 16.15 -2.61
CA VAL A 11 -5.46 15.37 -2.62
C VAL A 11 -5.24 14.00 -3.24
N LEU A 12 -4.61 13.92 -4.42
CA LEU A 12 -4.31 12.66 -5.09
C LEU A 12 -3.38 11.77 -4.27
N HIS A 13 -2.40 12.36 -3.59
CA HIS A 13 -1.49 11.65 -2.69
C HIS A 13 -2.25 11.01 -1.53
N ASN A 14 -3.07 11.81 -0.84
CA ASN A 14 -3.85 11.34 0.30
C ASN A 14 -4.88 10.29 -0.09
N LEU A 15 -5.60 10.48 -1.21
CA LEU A 15 -6.55 9.48 -1.73
C LEU A 15 -5.83 8.19 -2.11
N GLY A 16 -4.65 8.28 -2.74
CA GLY A 16 -3.84 7.13 -3.09
C GLY A 16 -3.41 6.31 -1.87
N LEU A 17 -2.88 6.97 -0.84
CA LEU A 17 -2.50 6.33 0.41
C LEU A 17 -3.72 5.77 1.17
N ALA A 18 -4.81 6.53 1.27
CA ALA A 18 -6.03 6.10 1.95
C ALA A 18 -6.65 4.87 1.28
N THR A 19 -6.68 4.83 -0.06
CA THR A 19 -7.20 3.69 -0.82
C THR A 19 -6.36 2.45 -0.58
N GLY A 20 -5.03 2.55 -0.73
CA GLY A 20 -4.18 1.39 -0.57
C GLY A 20 -4.11 0.88 0.87
N PHE A 21 -4.03 1.79 1.86
CA PHE A 21 -4.04 1.42 3.28
C PHE A 21 -5.39 0.84 3.68
N GLY A 22 -6.48 1.55 3.39
CA GLY A 22 -7.84 1.17 3.79
C GLY A 22 -8.29 -0.13 3.14
N GLY A 23 -8.06 -0.30 1.84
CA GLY A 23 -8.42 -1.54 1.15
C GLY A 23 -7.59 -2.75 1.60
N THR A 24 -6.29 -2.56 1.86
CA THR A 24 -5.44 -3.63 2.42
C THR A 24 -5.87 -4.00 3.85
N LEU A 25 -6.17 -3.00 4.68
CA LEU A 25 -6.67 -3.20 6.03
C LEU A 25 -7.99 -3.98 6.01
N PHE A 26 -8.98 -3.51 5.24
CA PHE A 26 -10.26 -4.19 5.07
C PHE A 26 -10.08 -5.63 4.58
N GLY A 27 -9.21 -5.82 3.59
CA GLY A 27 -8.83 -7.13 3.05
C GLY A 27 -8.43 -8.11 4.16
N LYS A 28 -7.52 -7.67 5.04
CA LYS A 28 -7.01 -8.49 6.14
C LYS A 28 -8.00 -8.71 7.28
N ILE A 29 -8.70 -7.67 7.72
CA ILE A 29 -9.50 -7.75 8.96
C ILE A 29 -10.94 -8.19 8.72
N ALA A 30 -11.46 -8.00 7.51
CA ALA A 30 -12.85 -8.27 7.18
C ALA A 30 -12.99 -9.31 6.06
N LEU A 31 -12.47 -9.03 4.86
CA LEU A 31 -12.66 -9.91 3.70
C LEU A 31 -12.08 -11.31 3.92
N ASN A 32 -10.79 -11.41 4.28
CA ASN A 32 -10.12 -12.69 4.43
C ASN A 32 -10.77 -13.57 5.51
N PRO A 33 -11.15 -13.05 6.70
CA PRO A 33 -11.94 -13.82 7.66
C PRO A 33 -13.35 -14.18 7.16
N ALA A 34 -14.03 -13.26 6.46
CA ALA A 34 -15.43 -13.43 6.08
C ALA A 34 -15.66 -14.59 5.12
N VAL A 35 -14.70 -14.96 4.27
CA VAL A 35 -14.88 -16.10 3.36
C VAL A 35 -15.09 -17.43 4.10
N LYS A 36 -14.81 -17.53 5.41
CA LYS A 36 -15.10 -18.72 6.22
C LYS A 36 -16.57 -19.15 6.22
N VAL A 37 -17.50 -18.25 5.91
CA VAL A 37 -18.93 -18.57 5.81
C VAL A 37 -19.26 -19.45 4.59
N ILE A 38 -18.33 -19.57 3.65
CA ILE A 38 -18.44 -20.43 2.48
C ILE A 38 -18.00 -21.85 2.87
N ASP A 39 -18.82 -22.87 2.58
CA ASP A 39 -18.53 -24.24 3.02
C ASP A 39 -17.32 -24.85 2.31
N ARG A 40 -17.23 -24.70 0.98
CA ARG A 40 -16.15 -25.31 0.18
C ARG A 40 -14.87 -24.47 0.24
N LYS A 41 -13.76 -25.08 0.63
CA LYS A 41 -12.46 -24.39 0.80
C LYS A 41 -11.89 -23.86 -0.51
N GLU A 42 -12.17 -24.52 -1.62
CA GLU A 42 -11.82 -24.08 -2.97
C GLU A 42 -12.56 -22.79 -3.32
N GLU A 43 -13.86 -22.71 -3.03
CA GLU A 43 -14.67 -21.52 -3.25
C GLU A 43 -14.21 -20.35 -2.39
N ARG A 44 -13.77 -20.60 -1.14
CA ARG A 44 -13.14 -19.57 -0.29
C ARG A 44 -11.95 -18.92 -1.00
N GLY A 45 -11.06 -19.76 -1.53
CA GLY A 45 -9.88 -19.30 -2.27
C GLY A 45 -10.25 -18.59 -3.58
N GLN A 46 -11.24 -19.11 -4.31
CA GLN A 46 -11.74 -18.50 -5.54
C GLN A 46 -12.30 -17.09 -5.29
N VAL A 47 -13.17 -16.94 -4.29
CA VAL A 47 -13.76 -15.64 -3.91
C VAL A 47 -12.68 -14.67 -3.42
N ALA A 48 -11.77 -15.12 -2.56
CA ALA A 48 -10.67 -14.29 -2.08
C ALA A 48 -9.78 -13.81 -3.24
N ASN A 49 -9.38 -14.72 -4.13
CA ASN A 49 -8.54 -14.39 -5.29
C ASN A 49 -9.26 -13.44 -6.26
N ALA A 50 -10.56 -13.66 -6.53
CA ALA A 50 -11.35 -12.76 -7.36
C ALA A 50 -11.41 -11.34 -6.77
N ALA A 51 -11.70 -11.23 -5.48
CA ALA A 51 -11.76 -9.95 -4.78
C ALA A 51 -10.41 -9.21 -4.80
N TRP A 52 -9.31 -9.91 -4.48
CA TRP A 52 -7.98 -9.32 -4.50
C TRP A 52 -7.53 -8.94 -5.91
N ASN A 53 -7.80 -9.76 -6.94
CA ASN A 53 -7.47 -9.43 -8.32
C ASN A 53 -8.20 -8.17 -8.80
N GLY A 54 -9.48 -8.03 -8.45
CA GLY A 54 -10.24 -6.80 -8.74
C GLY A 54 -9.64 -5.59 -8.04
N PHE A 55 -9.28 -5.71 -6.75
CA PHE A 55 -8.72 -4.60 -5.99
C PHE A 55 -7.28 -4.26 -6.38
N ASN A 56 -6.46 -5.22 -6.79
CA ASN A 56 -5.02 -5.03 -7.07
C ASN A 56 -4.77 -3.95 -8.12
N ILE A 57 -5.61 -3.85 -9.16
CA ILE A 57 -5.51 -2.80 -10.17
C ILE A 57 -5.75 -1.42 -9.55
N VAL A 58 -6.84 -1.28 -8.78
CA VAL A 58 -7.19 -0.04 -8.08
C VAL A 58 -6.09 0.35 -7.10
N ASN A 59 -5.58 -0.62 -6.33
CA ASN A 59 -4.51 -0.43 -5.37
C ASN A 59 -3.21 0.03 -6.05
N ALA A 60 -2.79 -0.63 -7.14
CA ALA A 60 -1.59 -0.27 -7.87
C ALA A 60 -1.64 1.15 -8.44
N VAL A 61 -2.78 1.54 -9.03
CA VAL A 61 -3.00 2.90 -9.53
C VAL A 61 -2.97 3.91 -8.38
N SER A 62 -3.60 3.59 -7.26
CA SER A 62 -3.71 4.47 -6.09
C SER A 62 -2.35 4.72 -5.42
N VAL A 63 -1.63 3.65 -5.08
CA VAL A 63 -0.31 3.74 -4.46
C VAL A 63 0.71 4.32 -5.44
N GLY A 64 0.62 3.97 -6.73
CA GLY A 64 1.42 4.57 -7.79
C GLY A 64 1.20 6.08 -7.91
N THR A 65 -0.04 6.55 -7.84
CA THR A 65 -0.38 7.98 -7.84
C THR A 65 0.20 8.70 -6.62
N ALA A 66 0.06 8.09 -5.43
CA ALA A 66 0.67 8.63 -4.21
C ALA A 66 2.20 8.71 -4.34
N ALA A 67 2.83 7.69 -4.92
CA ALA A 67 4.27 7.71 -5.11
C ALA A 67 4.71 8.77 -6.12
N LEU A 68 4.04 8.87 -7.27
CA LEU A 68 4.38 9.82 -8.32
C LEU A 68 4.26 11.26 -7.84
N THR A 69 3.16 11.60 -7.18
CA THR A 69 2.95 12.94 -6.60
C THR A 69 4.08 13.28 -5.63
N TRP A 70 4.46 12.35 -4.75
CA TRP A 70 5.56 12.56 -3.80
C TRP A 70 6.91 12.73 -4.50
N LEU A 71 7.26 11.84 -5.41
CA LEU A 71 8.56 11.84 -6.10
C LEU A 71 8.76 13.09 -6.96
N ILE A 72 7.70 13.56 -7.64
CA ILE A 72 7.72 14.82 -8.41
C ILE A 72 7.97 16.01 -7.50
N GLY A 73 7.33 16.06 -6.33
CA GLY A 73 7.58 17.10 -5.34
C GLY A 73 9.00 17.01 -4.77
N ARG A 74 9.40 15.80 -4.39
CA ARG A 74 10.71 15.47 -3.80
C ARG A 74 11.88 15.84 -4.70
N ALA A 75 11.73 15.74 -6.01
CA ALA A 75 12.73 16.13 -7.00
C ALA A 75 13.01 17.65 -7.03
N LYS A 76 12.10 18.47 -6.49
CA LYS A 76 12.25 19.93 -6.41
C LYS A 76 12.99 20.38 -5.15
N LEU A 77 13.33 19.46 -4.24
CA LEU A 77 14.09 19.75 -3.02
C LEU A 77 15.59 19.65 -3.30
N THR A 78 16.36 20.71 -3.02
CA THR A 78 17.83 20.63 -3.08
C THR A 78 18.45 20.16 -1.76
N GLY A 79 17.69 20.22 -0.67
CA GLY A 79 18.08 19.78 0.67
C GLY A 79 18.78 20.85 1.49
N LYS A 80 19.11 22.01 0.90
CA LYS A 80 19.67 23.18 1.59
C LYS A 80 18.60 24.01 2.30
N GLU A 81 17.33 23.77 1.97
CA GLU A 81 16.18 24.52 2.46
C GLU A 81 15.54 23.92 3.71
N ILE A 82 15.97 22.72 4.13
CA ILE A 82 15.36 21.94 5.22
C ILE A 82 16.34 21.71 6.37
N ASP A 83 15.83 21.72 7.59
CA ASP A 83 16.62 21.37 8.78
C ASP A 83 16.90 19.85 8.86
N THR A 84 17.84 19.46 9.73
CA THR A 84 18.29 18.06 9.89
C THR A 84 17.15 17.11 10.21
N GLU A 85 16.20 17.53 11.04
CA GLU A 85 15.06 16.69 11.44
C GLU A 85 14.09 16.50 10.26
N THR A 86 13.76 17.58 9.55
CA THR A 86 12.92 17.52 8.33
C THR A 86 13.57 16.67 7.25
N ARG A 87 14.90 16.75 7.10
CA ARG A 87 15.65 15.87 6.19
C ARG A 87 15.54 14.40 6.59
N GLY A 88 15.60 14.08 7.88
CA GLY A 88 15.39 12.73 8.39
C GLY A 88 14.00 12.19 8.05
N LEU A 89 12.95 13.01 8.25
CA LEU A 89 11.57 12.65 7.90
C LEU A 89 11.38 12.41 6.40
N VAL A 90 11.96 13.26 5.54
CA VAL A 90 11.91 13.08 4.08
C VAL A 90 12.56 11.76 3.66
N ILE A 91 13.75 11.44 4.20
CA ILE A 91 14.44 10.17 3.90
C ILE A 91 13.62 8.97 4.41
N ALA A 92 13.07 9.06 5.62
CA ALA A 92 12.22 8.01 6.16
C ALA A 92 10.97 7.78 5.31
N LYS A 93 10.32 8.85 4.80
CA LYS A 93 9.21 8.74 3.85
C LYS A 93 9.65 8.08 2.54
N ASP A 94 10.80 8.47 1.99
CA ASP A 94 11.36 7.87 0.76
C ASP A 94 11.56 6.35 0.93
N VAL A 95 12.15 5.92 2.05
CA VAL A 95 12.38 4.49 2.35
C VAL A 95 11.06 3.74 2.51
N LEU A 96 10.13 4.24 3.30
CA LEU A 96 8.85 3.57 3.57
C LEU A 96 7.97 3.48 2.31
N LEU A 97 7.95 4.54 1.50
CA LEU A 97 7.23 4.54 0.23
C LEU A 97 7.86 3.56 -0.77
N GLY A 98 9.19 3.53 -0.86
CA GLY A 98 9.91 2.54 -1.67
C GLY A 98 9.61 1.10 -1.24
N ALA A 99 9.63 0.83 0.07
CA ALA A 99 9.24 -0.47 0.63
C ALA A 99 7.78 -0.81 0.30
N THR A 100 6.87 0.16 0.39
CA THR A 100 5.46 -0.02 0.05
C THR A 100 5.28 -0.47 -1.40
N LEU A 101 5.94 0.20 -2.35
CA LEU A 101 5.87 -0.14 -3.77
C LEU A 101 6.47 -1.53 -4.05
N ALA A 102 7.62 -1.84 -3.45
CA ALA A 102 8.28 -3.13 -3.64
C ALA A 102 7.44 -4.30 -3.09
N LEU A 103 6.92 -4.16 -1.87
CA LEU A 103 6.06 -5.16 -1.24
C LEU A 103 4.72 -5.29 -1.97
N GLY A 104 4.13 -4.18 -2.40
CA GLY A 104 2.91 -4.17 -3.21
C GLY A 104 3.08 -4.96 -4.52
N ALA A 105 4.15 -4.69 -5.26
CA ALA A 105 4.48 -5.43 -6.47
C ALA A 105 4.71 -6.93 -6.18
N ALA A 106 5.51 -7.25 -5.15
CA ALA A 106 5.78 -8.62 -4.74
C ALA A 106 4.49 -9.38 -4.35
N ASN A 107 3.55 -8.73 -3.67
CA ASN A 107 2.24 -9.30 -3.35
C ASN A 107 1.40 -9.57 -4.59
N ILE A 108 1.35 -8.65 -5.56
CA ILE A 108 0.61 -8.84 -6.82
C ILE A 108 1.14 -10.05 -7.59
N PHE A 109 2.47 -10.13 -7.77
CA PHE A 109 3.09 -11.27 -8.48
C PHE A 109 2.92 -12.59 -7.72
N SER A 110 3.06 -12.57 -6.40
CA SER A 110 2.87 -13.76 -5.56
C SER A 110 1.41 -14.22 -5.60
N GLY A 111 0.45 -13.29 -5.59
CA GLY A 111 -0.98 -13.57 -5.72
C GLY A 111 -1.34 -14.15 -7.08
N ALA A 112 -0.79 -13.61 -8.17
CA ALA A 112 -0.95 -14.20 -9.50
C ALA A 112 -0.36 -15.62 -9.58
N SER A 113 0.84 -15.82 -9.01
CA SER A 113 1.45 -17.16 -8.92
C SER A 113 0.64 -18.10 -8.02
N LEU A 114 -0.07 -17.60 -7.01
CA LEU A 114 -0.94 -18.39 -6.16
C LEU A 114 -2.20 -18.81 -6.93
N ALA A 115 -2.85 -17.87 -7.61
CA ALA A 115 -4.04 -18.13 -8.42
C ALA A 115 -3.77 -19.16 -9.53
N ALA A 116 -2.56 -19.18 -10.11
CA ALA A 116 -2.16 -20.17 -11.11
C ALA A 116 -2.04 -21.62 -10.58
N GLN A 117 -2.14 -21.84 -9.26
CA GLN A 117 -1.96 -23.16 -8.63
C GLN A 117 -3.23 -24.01 -8.66
N ALA A 118 -4.36 -23.45 -9.06
CA ALA A 118 -5.64 -24.13 -9.18
C ALA A 118 -6.45 -23.54 -10.35
N PRO A 119 -7.29 -24.35 -11.03
CA PRO A 119 -8.25 -23.82 -11.99
C PRO A 119 -9.09 -22.70 -11.38
N GLU A 120 -9.34 -21.64 -12.14
CA GLU A 120 -10.11 -20.46 -11.71
C GLU A 120 -9.57 -19.75 -10.46
N GLY A 121 -8.33 -20.03 -10.04
CA GLY A 121 -7.79 -19.52 -8.78
C GLY A 121 -8.44 -20.14 -7.54
N ALA A 122 -9.11 -21.28 -7.66
CA ALA A 122 -9.80 -21.94 -6.55
C ALA A 122 -8.83 -22.73 -5.64
N VAL A 123 -7.80 -22.06 -5.13
CA VAL A 123 -6.82 -22.68 -4.22
C VAL A 123 -7.50 -22.96 -2.87
N PRO A 124 -7.59 -24.21 -2.40
CA PRO A 124 -8.25 -24.52 -1.14
C PRO A 124 -7.64 -23.70 -0.01
N ALA A 125 -8.47 -23.01 0.78
CA ALA A 125 -8.01 -22.14 1.85
C ALA A 125 -8.93 -22.22 3.07
N GLU A 126 -8.38 -22.03 4.28
CA GLU A 126 -9.16 -21.98 5.51
C GLU A 126 -9.83 -20.60 5.67
N THR A 127 -9.09 -19.54 5.36
CA THR A 127 -9.53 -18.13 5.18
C THR A 127 -8.95 -17.60 3.87
N GLY A 128 -9.25 -16.35 3.49
CA GLY A 128 -8.70 -15.74 2.28
C GLY A 128 -7.16 -15.65 2.23
N ASP A 129 -6.47 -15.80 3.36
CA ASP A 129 -5.02 -15.73 3.52
C ASP A 129 -4.39 -16.90 4.31
N THR A 130 -5.20 -17.77 4.91
CA THR A 130 -4.71 -18.92 5.69
C THR A 130 -4.88 -20.22 4.90
N PRO A 131 -3.80 -21.00 4.69
CA PRO A 131 -3.88 -22.27 3.99
C PRO A 131 -4.67 -23.31 4.78
N SER A 132 -5.44 -24.14 4.07
CA SER A 132 -6.07 -25.35 4.60
C SER A 132 -5.11 -26.55 4.55
N ILE A 133 -5.58 -27.69 5.09
CA ILE A 133 -4.86 -28.96 4.99
C ILE A 133 -4.72 -29.46 3.54
N GLU A 134 -5.71 -29.16 2.70
CA GLU A 134 -5.80 -29.53 1.28
C GLU A 134 -4.96 -28.58 0.38
N THR A 135 -4.51 -27.44 0.91
CA THR A 135 -3.68 -26.50 0.15
C THR A 135 -2.35 -27.15 -0.26
N PRO A 136 -2.01 -27.14 -1.56
CA PRO A 136 -0.72 -27.64 -2.05
C PRO A 136 0.47 -26.96 -1.38
N SER A 137 1.57 -27.68 -1.19
CA SER A 137 2.75 -27.22 -0.43
C SER A 137 3.33 -25.89 -0.94
N LYS A 138 3.38 -25.71 -2.27
CA LYS A 138 3.85 -24.47 -2.90
C LYS A 138 2.87 -23.31 -2.67
N ALA A 139 1.57 -23.55 -2.81
CA ALA A 139 0.53 -22.55 -2.53
C ALA A 139 0.54 -22.12 -1.06
N ARG A 140 0.72 -23.07 -0.14
CA ARG A 140 0.86 -22.81 1.31
C ARG A 140 2.01 -21.84 1.63
N LYS A 141 3.16 -22.00 0.97
CA LYS A 141 4.31 -21.09 1.15
C LYS A 141 4.00 -19.70 0.61
N LEU A 142 3.37 -19.60 -0.56
CA LEU A 142 2.96 -18.34 -1.16
C LEU A 142 1.95 -17.59 -0.27
N MET A 143 0.91 -18.27 0.23
CA MET A 143 -0.08 -17.65 1.12
C MET A 143 0.56 -17.07 2.38
N LYS A 144 1.45 -17.81 3.04
CA LYS A 144 2.19 -17.32 4.21
C LYS A 144 3.07 -16.12 3.88
N ALA A 145 3.76 -16.14 2.74
CA ALA A 145 4.60 -15.04 2.31
C ALA A 145 3.76 -13.79 2.03
N ILE A 146 2.64 -13.94 1.31
CA ILE A 146 1.69 -12.84 1.00
C ILE A 146 1.12 -12.26 2.28
N ASP A 147 0.74 -13.09 3.26
CA ASP A 147 0.19 -12.60 4.52
C ASP A 147 1.20 -11.70 5.26
N VAL A 148 2.43 -12.20 5.47
CA VAL A 148 3.51 -11.45 6.11
C VAL A 148 3.83 -10.18 5.34
N MET A 149 4.05 -10.27 4.02
CA MET A 149 4.33 -9.10 3.18
C MET A 149 3.20 -8.08 3.25
N GLY A 150 1.94 -8.53 3.28
CA GLY A 150 0.78 -7.67 3.44
C GLY A 150 0.77 -6.92 4.78
N ILE A 151 1.16 -7.56 5.89
CA ILE A 151 1.23 -6.91 7.21
C ILE A 151 2.34 -5.86 7.21
N VAL A 152 3.53 -6.23 6.72
CA VAL A 152 4.66 -5.32 6.62
C VAL A 152 4.33 -4.13 5.71
N ASN A 153 3.67 -4.38 4.58
CA ASN A 153 3.23 -3.34 3.66
C ASN A 153 2.22 -2.38 4.32
N LEU A 154 1.27 -2.92 5.09
CA LEU A 154 0.28 -2.11 5.81
C LEU A 154 0.95 -1.21 6.86
N ALA A 155 1.93 -1.73 7.60
CA ALA A 155 2.72 -0.95 8.56
C ALA A 155 3.55 0.13 7.87
N ALA A 156 4.18 -0.19 6.72
CA ALA A 156 4.92 0.78 5.92
C ALA A 156 4.03 1.92 5.44
N MET A 157 2.85 1.59 4.89
CA MET A 157 1.86 2.59 4.47
C MET A 157 1.38 3.49 5.61
N ALA A 158 1.08 2.92 6.78
CA ALA A 158 0.73 3.68 7.97
C ALA A 158 1.85 4.66 8.35
N GLY A 159 3.11 4.21 8.27
CA GLY A 159 4.29 5.06 8.46
C GLY A 159 4.38 6.20 7.44
N VAL A 160 4.13 5.94 6.15
CA VAL A 160 4.09 7.00 5.12
C VAL A 160 3.01 8.03 5.43
N ILE A 161 1.82 7.60 5.85
CA ILE A 161 0.73 8.50 6.26
C ILE A 161 1.15 9.34 7.47
N GLY A 162 1.72 8.71 8.50
CA GLY A 162 2.20 9.39 9.70
C GLY A 162 3.27 10.44 9.41
N ILE A 163 4.27 10.11 8.58
CA ILE A 163 5.31 11.07 8.20
C ILE A 163 4.74 12.20 7.35
N THR A 164 3.78 11.92 6.46
CA THR A 164 3.07 12.97 5.70
C THR A 164 2.40 13.96 6.64
N ALA A 165 1.72 13.48 7.69
CA ALA A 165 1.11 14.35 8.69
C ALA A 165 2.16 15.20 9.44
N LEU A 166 3.28 14.60 9.88
CA LEU A 166 4.36 15.32 10.56
C LEU A 166 4.98 16.42 9.68
N LEU A 167 5.24 16.12 8.40
CA LEU A 167 5.78 17.08 7.43
C LEU A 167 4.80 18.24 7.18
N ASN A 168 3.49 17.96 7.11
CA ASN A 168 2.45 18.97 6.97
C ASN A 168 2.34 19.86 8.22
N MET A 169 2.42 19.29 9.42
CA MET A 169 2.42 20.06 10.67
C MET A 169 3.63 21.00 10.77
N LYS A 170 4.83 20.53 10.40
CA LYS A 170 6.02 21.37 10.32
C LYS A 170 5.89 22.52 9.33
N ALA A 171 5.14 22.34 8.23
CA ALA A 171 4.93 23.40 7.25
C ALA A 171 4.14 24.57 7.84
N GLY A 172 3.31 24.33 8.85
CA GLY A 172 2.58 25.37 9.57
C GLY A 172 3.45 26.21 10.52
N THR A 173 4.61 25.71 10.94
CA THR A 173 5.44 26.36 11.98
C THR A 173 6.72 27.00 11.45
N SER A 174 7.17 26.65 10.24
CA SER A 174 8.40 27.17 9.63
C SER A 174 8.12 27.90 8.31
N SER A 175 8.39 29.20 8.25
CA SER A 175 8.21 30.01 7.04
C SER A 175 9.10 29.55 5.88
N ARG A 176 10.30 29.03 6.19
CA ARG A 176 11.24 28.50 5.18
C ARG A 176 10.72 27.19 4.59
N TRP A 177 10.20 26.30 5.43
CA TRP A 177 9.60 25.04 4.96
C TRP A 177 8.26 25.28 4.25
N ALA A 178 7.43 26.20 4.74
CA ALA A 178 6.17 26.60 4.10
C ALA A 178 6.32 27.11 2.66
N ALA A 179 7.45 27.75 2.35
CA ALA A 179 7.74 28.19 0.98
C ALA A 179 7.99 27.01 0.04
N VAL A 180 8.59 25.94 0.57
CA VAL A 180 9.01 24.75 -0.18
C VAL A 180 7.87 23.74 -0.31
N THR A 181 7.03 23.57 0.71
CA THR A 181 5.90 22.63 0.69
C THR A 181 4.83 22.97 -0.33
N ARG A 182 4.81 24.19 -0.86
CA ARG A 182 3.99 24.57 -2.03
C ARG A 182 4.25 23.71 -3.27
N PHE A 183 5.33 22.93 -3.28
CA PHE A 183 5.68 22.04 -4.37
C PHE A 183 5.60 20.55 -3.99
N LEU A 184 5.30 20.24 -2.72
CA LEU A 184 5.13 18.89 -2.23
C LEU A 184 3.64 18.56 -2.08
N PRO A 185 3.22 17.32 -2.35
CA PRO A 185 1.97 16.81 -1.82
C PRO A 185 2.10 16.41 -0.34
#